data_AF-A0A2D6D2K4-F1
#
_entry.id   AF-A0A2D6D2K4-F1
#
_cell.length_a   1.000
_cell.length_b   1.000
_cell.length_c   1.000
_cell.angle_alpha   90.00
_cell.angle_beta   90.00
_cell.angle_gamma   90.00
#
_symmetry.space_group_name_H-M   'P 1'
#
loop_
_entity.id
_entity.type
_entity.pdbx_description
1 polymer ?
#
loop_
_entity_poly.entity_id
_entity_poly.type
_entity_poly.pdbx_seq_one_letter_code
_entity_poly.pdbx_strand_id
1 'polypeptide(L)'
;MKITRIGGRPPMSAGTSPNLATRRTGGVPRPMRADARIRHIMDSDVVIWYLRGHQPTRELLDGPLQRALACSTLTIYEVWRGVRDHERVRTRRYLGALEAIPVSATVAYAAAEYRQAFRARGITLGDMDSVIAATARVRGLTLLTYNRRHFPMDDIELYDPMPVLE
;
A
#
# COMPACT_ATOMS: atom_id res chain seq x y z
N MET A 1 -18.35 -0.50 11.09
CA MET A 1 -18.82 -1.51 12.06
C MET A 1 -18.21 -1.16 13.42
N LYS A 2 -19.00 -0.76 14.42
CA LYS A 2 -18.51 -0.55 15.79
C LYS A 2 -18.75 -1.85 16.54
N ILE A 3 -17.71 -2.49 17.06
CA ILE A 3 -17.87 -3.58 18.02
C ILE A 3 -18.30 -2.91 19.33
N THR A 4 -19.61 -2.86 19.56
CA THR A 4 -20.17 -2.25 20.76
C THR A 4 -19.72 -3.04 21.98
N ARG A 5 -19.17 -2.36 22.99
CA ARG A 5 -18.81 -2.96 24.28
C ARG A 5 -20.06 -3.54 24.94
N ILE A 6 -20.02 -4.82 25.28
CA ILE A 6 -20.88 -5.39 26.32
C ILE A 6 -20.40 -4.80 27.65
N GLY A 7 -21.33 -4.25 28.42
CA GLY A 7 -21.08 -3.27 29.50
C GLY A 7 -20.32 -3.77 30.74
N GLY A 8 -19.77 -2.79 31.48
CA GLY A 8 -19.24 -2.95 32.84
C GLY A 8 -18.08 -1.98 33.17
N ARG A 9 -18.36 -0.93 33.96
CA ARG A 9 -17.36 -0.10 34.69
C ARG A 9 -17.85 -0.05 36.15
N PRO A 10 -17.00 -0.09 37.20
CA PRO A 10 -16.22 1.09 37.66
C PRO A 10 -14.91 0.71 38.43
N PRO A 11 -14.28 1.58 39.27
CA PRO A 11 -13.84 2.97 39.08
C PRO A 11 -12.30 3.12 39.14
N MET A 12 -11.83 4.37 39.00
CA MET A 12 -10.43 4.79 38.91
C MET A 12 -9.69 4.82 40.26
N SER A 13 -8.37 4.65 40.22
CA SER A 13 -7.45 5.27 41.19
C SER A 13 -6.24 5.88 40.48
N ALA A 14 -5.80 7.02 41.00
CA ALA A 14 -4.74 7.88 40.49
C ALA A 14 -3.35 7.39 40.94
N GLY A 15 -2.34 7.55 40.08
CA GLY A 15 -0.95 7.22 40.39
C GLY A 15 0.01 7.91 39.42
N THR A 16 0.42 9.11 39.80
CA THR A 16 1.72 9.78 39.66
C THR A 16 2.65 9.37 38.50
N SER A 17 2.93 10.33 37.61
CA SER A 17 4.04 10.33 36.65
C SER A 17 5.41 10.39 37.35
N PRO A 18 6.45 9.84 36.71
CA PRO A 18 7.70 10.57 36.60
C PRO A 18 8.18 10.70 35.15
N ASN A 19 8.72 11.87 34.89
CA ASN A 19 9.35 12.33 33.66
C ASN A 19 10.71 11.63 33.47
N LEU A 20 11.02 11.16 32.25
CA LEU A 20 12.39 10.78 31.89
C LEU A 20 12.68 11.03 30.39
N ALA A 21 13.43 12.11 30.17
CA ALA A 21 14.58 12.25 29.29
C ALA A 21 14.54 11.63 27.87
N THR A 22 14.61 12.53 26.89
CA THR A 22 15.49 12.49 25.70
C THR A 22 15.98 11.12 25.19
N ARG A 23 15.55 10.75 23.98
CA ARG A 23 16.41 10.05 22.99
C ARG A 23 16.03 10.44 21.56
N ARG A 24 17.03 10.90 20.82
CA ARG A 24 17.00 11.17 19.38
C ARG A 24 16.86 9.86 18.57
N THR A 25 16.38 10.03 17.34
CA THR A 25 16.43 9.13 16.16
C THR A 25 15.69 7.79 16.25
N GLY A 26 14.39 7.80 15.95
CA GLY A 26 13.64 6.63 15.51
C GLY A 26 13.54 6.61 13.98
N GLY A 27 14.63 6.27 13.29
CA GLY A 27 14.49 5.78 11.92
C GLY A 27 13.72 4.46 11.99
N VAL A 28 12.67 4.30 11.19
CA VAL A 28 11.89 3.06 11.13
C VAL A 28 12.88 1.91 10.90
N PRO A 29 12.92 0.88 11.76
CA PRO A 29 13.81 -0.26 11.57
C PRO A 29 13.50 -0.89 10.22
N ARG A 30 14.45 -0.79 9.29
CA ARG A 30 14.34 -1.43 7.97
C ARG A 30 14.45 -2.93 8.20
N PRO A 31 13.40 -3.74 7.93
CA PRO A 31 13.51 -5.18 8.08
C PRO A 31 14.66 -5.68 7.21
N MET A 32 15.49 -6.53 7.84
CA MET A 32 16.67 -7.15 7.27
C MET A 32 16.26 -7.91 6.00
N ARG A 33 16.82 -7.53 4.84
CA ARG A 33 16.48 -8.12 3.53
C ARG A 33 17.10 -9.51 3.42
N ALA A 34 16.34 -10.52 3.84
CA ALA A 34 16.58 -11.90 3.44
C ALA A 34 15.86 -12.14 2.11
N ASP A 35 16.61 -12.18 1.01
CA ASP A 35 16.25 -12.75 -0.29
C ASP A 35 14.81 -12.54 -0.82
N ALA A 36 14.41 -11.29 -1.03
CA ALA A 36 13.25 -10.98 -1.87
C ALA A 36 13.69 -10.26 -3.15
N ARG A 37 13.51 -10.91 -4.30
CA ARG A 37 13.67 -10.28 -5.63
C ARG A 37 12.76 -9.06 -5.79
N ILE A 38 11.60 -9.07 -5.11
CA ILE A 38 10.62 -7.99 -5.12
C ILE A 38 11.07 -6.84 -4.23
N ARG A 39 11.02 -5.62 -4.79
CA ARG A 39 11.33 -4.37 -4.08
C ARG A 39 10.21 -3.35 -4.17
N HIS A 40 9.28 -3.56 -5.10
CA HIS A 40 8.27 -2.59 -5.47
C HIS A 40 6.90 -3.24 -5.52
N ILE A 41 5.87 -2.49 -5.12
CA ILE A 41 4.48 -2.86 -5.30
C ILE A 41 3.78 -1.80 -6.14
N MET A 42 2.99 -2.23 -7.13
CA MET A 42 2.24 -1.32 -7.98
C MET A 42 0.82 -1.10 -7.44
N ASP A 43 0.41 0.16 -7.45
CA ASP A 43 -0.98 0.58 -7.38
C ASP A 43 -1.72 0.26 -8.69
N SER A 44 -3.05 0.30 -8.65
CA SER A 44 -3.94 0.01 -9.78
C SER A 44 -3.76 0.98 -10.93
N ASP A 45 -3.51 2.26 -10.66
CA ASP A 45 -3.33 3.27 -11.70
C ASP A 45 -2.09 3.02 -12.57
N VAL A 46 -0.98 2.56 -11.99
CA VAL A 46 0.26 2.20 -12.70
C VAL A 46 0.02 1.04 -13.65
N VAL A 47 -0.68 -0.01 -13.17
CA VAL A 47 -1.05 -1.16 -14.01
C VAL A 47 -1.98 -0.72 -15.15
N ILE A 48 -2.94 0.16 -14.87
CA ILE A 48 -3.85 0.70 -15.88
C ILE A 48 -3.09 1.48 -16.96
N TRP A 49 -2.16 2.38 -16.58
CA TRP A 49 -1.37 3.13 -17.54
C TRP A 49 -0.44 2.26 -18.38
N TYR A 50 0.16 1.23 -17.78
CA TYR A 50 0.90 0.21 -18.52
C TYR A 50 0.02 -0.48 -19.57
N LEU A 51 -1.18 -0.94 -19.18
CA LEU A 51 -2.12 -1.63 -20.08
C LEU A 51 -2.71 -0.71 -21.17
N ARG A 52 -2.79 0.60 -20.90
CA ARG A 52 -3.16 1.63 -21.89
C ARG A 52 -2.05 1.93 -22.89
N GLY A 53 -0.84 1.42 -22.67
CA GLY A 53 0.27 1.64 -23.59
C GLY A 53 1.03 2.94 -23.33
N HIS A 54 0.95 3.53 -22.13
CA HIS A 54 1.72 4.72 -21.81
C HIS A 54 3.23 4.41 -21.83
N GLN A 55 3.89 4.82 -22.90
CA GLN A 55 5.24 4.36 -23.25
C GLN A 55 6.27 4.61 -22.14
N PRO A 56 6.33 5.78 -21.49
CA PRO A 56 7.26 6.00 -20.38
C PRO A 56 7.02 5.06 -19.18
N THR A 57 5.76 4.70 -18.88
CA THR A 57 5.46 3.70 -17.83
C THR A 57 5.97 2.33 -18.25
N ARG A 58 5.77 1.95 -19.52
CA ARG A 58 6.23 0.64 -20.02
C ARG A 58 7.74 0.52 -19.97
N GLU A 59 8.47 1.56 -20.38
CA GLU A 59 9.93 1.57 -20.32
C GLU A 59 10.45 1.44 -18.89
N LEU A 60 9.81 2.12 -17.93
CA LEU A 60 10.14 1.99 -16.51
C LEU A 60 9.90 0.56 -15.99
N LEU A 61 8.73 -0.02 -16.29
CA LEU A 61 8.33 -1.32 -15.74
C LEU A 61 8.99 -2.49 -16.45
N ASP A 62 9.19 -2.44 -17.77
CA ASP A 62 9.82 -3.49 -18.57
C ASP A 62 11.36 -3.38 -18.56
N GLY A 63 11.91 -2.25 -18.10
CA GLY A 63 13.35 -2.02 -17.97
C GLY A 63 13.85 -2.17 -16.53
N PRO A 64 14.22 -1.07 -15.85
CA PRO A 64 14.94 -1.10 -14.56
C PRO A 64 14.18 -1.80 -13.43
N LEU A 65 12.84 -1.89 -13.51
CA LEU A 65 12.03 -2.47 -12.44
C LEU A 65 11.54 -3.91 -12.71
N GLN A 66 11.67 -4.41 -13.94
CA GLN A 66 11.00 -5.63 -14.45
C GLN A 66 11.03 -6.85 -13.51
N ARG A 67 12.15 -7.10 -12.83
CA ARG A 67 12.36 -8.29 -11.98
C ARG A 67 12.07 -8.07 -10.50
N ALA A 68 11.59 -6.89 -10.14
CA ALA A 68 11.41 -6.47 -8.76
C ALA A 68 10.00 -5.92 -8.46
N LEU A 69 9.04 -6.17 -9.35
CA LEU A 69 7.66 -5.70 -9.26
C LEU A 69 6.71 -6.78 -8.76
N ALA A 70 5.81 -6.37 -7.87
CA ALA A 70 4.65 -7.13 -7.44
C ALA A 70 3.39 -6.24 -7.49
N CYS A 71 2.23 -6.84 -7.29
CA CYS A 71 0.97 -6.12 -7.07
C CYS A 71 0.19 -6.75 -5.92
N SER A 72 -0.74 -6.02 -5.32
CA SER A 72 -1.68 -6.63 -4.36
C SER A 72 -2.71 -7.46 -5.11
N THR A 73 -3.26 -8.52 -4.48
CA THR A 73 -4.46 -9.19 -5.00
C THR A 73 -5.64 -8.23 -5.15
N LEU A 74 -5.66 -7.12 -4.39
CA LEU A 74 -6.65 -6.06 -4.55
C LEU A 74 -6.43 -5.21 -5.80
N THR A 75 -5.18 -4.97 -6.19
CA THR A 75 -4.84 -4.35 -7.48
C THR A 75 -5.38 -5.19 -8.64
N ILE A 76 -5.21 -6.52 -8.58
CA ILE A 76 -5.77 -7.45 -9.57
C ILE A 76 -7.29 -7.28 -9.64
N TYR A 77 -7.96 -7.23 -8.49
CA TYR A 77 -9.41 -7.06 -8.42
C TYR A 77 -9.89 -5.74 -9.05
N GLU A 78 -9.26 -4.61 -8.72
CA GLU A 78 -9.64 -3.30 -9.26
C GLU A 78 -9.43 -3.23 -10.77
N VAL A 79 -8.25 -3.66 -11.24
CA VAL A 79 -7.94 -3.69 -12.66
C VAL A 79 -8.94 -4.58 -13.38
N TRP A 80 -9.16 -5.82 -12.90
CA TRP A 80 -10.06 -6.78 -13.54
C TRP A 80 -11.52 -6.33 -13.56
N ARG A 81 -11.99 -5.62 -12.52
CA ARG A 81 -13.33 -5.03 -12.48
C ARG A 81 -13.56 -4.03 -13.62
N GLY A 82 -12.52 -3.33 -14.07
CA GLY A 82 -12.58 -2.33 -15.15
C GLY A 82 -12.31 -2.85 -16.56
N VAL A 83 -11.97 -4.15 -16.72
CA VAL A 83 -11.57 -4.72 -18.02
C VAL A 83 -12.73 -4.83 -19.00
N ARG A 84 -12.53 -4.37 -20.23
CA ARG A 84 -13.45 -4.63 -21.36
C ARG A 84 -13.10 -5.94 -22.05
N ASP A 85 -14.06 -6.54 -22.75
CA ASP A 85 -13.89 -7.89 -23.33
C ASP A 85 -12.67 -8.04 -24.25
N HIS A 86 -12.41 -7.04 -25.11
CA HIS A 86 -11.25 -7.05 -26.00
C HIS A 86 -9.89 -6.91 -25.26
N GLU A 87 -9.91 -6.54 -23.98
CA GLU A 87 -8.72 -6.34 -23.15
C GLU A 87 -8.43 -7.55 -22.24
N ARG A 88 -9.39 -8.47 -22.06
CA ARG A 88 -9.30 -9.58 -21.08
C ARG A 88 -8.04 -10.42 -21.21
N VAL A 89 -7.69 -10.81 -22.43
CA VAL A 89 -6.53 -11.69 -22.69
C VAL A 89 -5.23 -10.99 -22.32
N ARG A 90 -5.03 -9.75 -22.80
CA ARG A 90 -3.82 -8.97 -22.49
C ARG A 90 -3.70 -8.66 -21.00
N THR A 91 -4.79 -8.29 -20.35
CA THR A 91 -4.81 -7.94 -18.93
C THR A 91 -4.53 -9.16 -18.07
N ARG A 92 -5.18 -10.31 -18.35
CA ARG A 92 -4.93 -11.56 -17.61
C ARG A 92 -3.49 -12.02 -17.75
N ARG A 93 -2.93 -11.93 -18.98
CA ARG A 93 -1.53 -12.29 -19.24
C ARG A 93 -0.57 -11.44 -18.44
N TYR A 94 -0.77 -10.11 -18.41
CA TYR A 94 0.10 -9.21 -17.66
C TYR A 94 -0.01 -9.44 -16.15
N LEU A 95 -1.23 -9.44 -15.59
CA LEU A 95 -1.45 -9.67 -14.17
C LEU A 95 -0.93 -11.03 -13.70
N GLY A 96 -1.09 -12.07 -14.53
CA GLY A 96 -0.60 -13.43 -14.23
C GLY A 96 0.92 -13.58 -14.30
N ALA A 97 1.64 -12.61 -14.86
CA ALA A 97 3.11 -12.59 -14.87
C ALA A 97 3.71 -11.89 -13.64
N LEU A 98 2.89 -11.15 -12.87
CA LEU A 98 3.33 -10.44 -11.68
C LEU A 98 3.27 -11.34 -10.44
N GLU A 99 4.15 -11.09 -9.48
CA GLU A 99 3.96 -11.64 -8.13
C GLU A 99 2.75 -10.96 -7.48
N ALA A 100 1.72 -11.75 -7.15
CA ALA A 100 0.52 -11.27 -6.48
C ALA A 100 0.64 -11.46 -4.97
N ILE A 101 0.73 -10.35 -4.23
CA ILE A 101 0.84 -10.37 -2.77
C ILE A 101 -0.58 -10.49 -2.18
N PRO A 102 -0.89 -11.58 -1.46
CA PRO A 102 -2.20 -11.76 -0.83
C PRO A 102 -2.38 -10.82 0.37
N VAL A 103 -3.63 -10.40 0.61
CA VAL A 103 -3.99 -9.66 1.81
C VAL A 103 -4.06 -10.62 3.00
N SER A 104 -3.03 -10.57 3.85
CA SER A 104 -3.01 -11.31 5.11
C SER A 104 -3.77 -10.57 6.22
N ALA A 105 -4.02 -11.25 7.34
CA ALA A 105 -4.59 -10.61 8.53
C ALA A 105 -3.74 -9.42 9.01
N THR A 106 -2.40 -9.55 8.99
CA THR A 106 -1.48 -8.46 9.35
C THR A 106 -1.67 -7.23 8.46
N VAL A 107 -1.83 -7.43 7.15
CA VAL A 107 -2.12 -6.35 6.20
C VAL A 107 -3.49 -5.74 6.50
N ALA A 108 -4.51 -6.57 6.75
CA ALA A 108 -5.86 -6.08 7.04
C ALA A 108 -5.92 -5.24 8.31
N TYR A 109 -5.24 -5.64 9.39
CA TYR A 109 -5.15 -4.85 10.61
C TYR A 109 -4.43 -3.53 10.39
N ALA A 110 -3.26 -3.53 9.73
CA ALA A 110 -2.52 -2.31 9.42
C ALA A 110 -3.33 -1.35 8.53
N ALA A 111 -4.10 -1.86 7.58
CA ALA A 111 -4.99 -1.05 6.74
C ALA A 111 -6.10 -0.38 7.58
N ALA A 112 -6.69 -1.12 8.52
CA ALA A 112 -7.69 -0.59 9.44
C ALA A 112 -7.10 0.47 10.39
N GLU A 113 -5.85 0.31 10.82
CA GLU A 113 -5.14 1.31 11.62
C GLU A 113 -4.95 2.62 10.84
N TYR A 114 -4.49 2.56 9.58
CA TYR A 114 -4.43 3.74 8.72
C TYR A 114 -5.80 4.41 8.61
N ARG A 115 -6.85 3.64 8.34
CA ARG A 115 -8.22 4.16 8.24
C ARG A 115 -8.63 4.93 9.48
N GLN A 116 -8.37 4.39 10.66
CA GLN A 116 -8.72 5.02 11.93
C GLN A 116 -7.90 6.29 12.17
N ALA A 117 -6.58 6.23 11.97
CA ALA A 117 -5.67 7.34 12.19
C ALA A 117 -5.99 8.53 11.28
N PHE A 118 -6.19 8.30 9.98
CA PHE A 118 -6.50 9.36 9.02
C PHE A 118 -7.91 9.90 9.18
N ARG A 119 -8.89 9.05 9.49
CA ARG A 119 -10.26 9.50 9.79
C ARG A 119 -10.29 10.44 10.99
N ALA A 120 -9.51 10.17 12.04
CA ALA A 120 -9.39 11.04 13.20
C ALA A 120 -8.81 12.43 12.85
N ARG A 121 -8.06 12.53 11.74
CA ARG A 121 -7.50 13.77 11.18
C ARG A 121 -8.42 14.41 10.13
N GLY A 122 -9.64 13.91 9.93
CA GLY A 122 -10.57 14.41 8.91
C GLY A 122 -10.25 13.96 7.47
N ILE A 123 -9.32 13.02 7.28
CA ILE A 123 -8.91 12.53 5.96
C ILE A 123 -9.55 11.16 5.70
N THR A 124 -10.28 11.06 4.59
CA THR A 124 -10.88 9.79 4.15
C THR A 124 -10.01 9.18 3.06
N LEU A 125 -9.14 8.23 3.41
CA LEU A 125 -8.51 7.28 2.47
C LEU A 125 -9.55 6.47 1.66
N GLY A 126 -9.16 5.78 0.59
CA GLY A 126 -9.93 4.66 0.04
C GLY A 126 -9.66 3.37 0.81
N ASP A 127 -10.60 2.42 0.79
CA ASP A 127 -10.39 1.11 1.45
C ASP A 127 -9.30 0.31 0.74
N MET A 128 -9.28 0.36 -0.59
CA MET A 128 -8.27 -0.27 -1.43
C MET A 128 -6.90 0.40 -1.23
N ASP A 129 -6.85 1.73 -1.28
CA ASP A 129 -5.63 2.51 -0.99
C ASP A 129 -5.04 2.14 0.37
N SER A 130 -5.89 2.02 1.40
CA SER A 130 -5.47 1.67 2.76
C SER A 130 -4.82 0.29 2.81
N VAL A 131 -5.37 -0.68 2.08
CA VAL A 131 -4.82 -2.05 2.01
C VAL A 131 -3.54 -2.11 1.18
N ILE A 132 -3.47 -1.38 0.07
CA ILE A 132 -2.26 -1.31 -0.77
C ILE A 132 -1.11 -0.65 0.02
N ALA A 133 -1.38 0.47 0.69
CA ALA A 133 -0.42 1.14 1.58
C ALA A 133 0.05 0.21 2.71
N ALA A 134 -0.87 -0.52 3.34
CA ALA A 134 -0.54 -1.45 4.41
C ALA A 134 0.29 -2.63 3.89
N THR A 135 0.02 -3.10 2.67
CA THR A 135 0.82 -4.14 2.01
C THR A 135 2.25 -3.65 1.79
N ALA A 136 2.42 -2.42 1.28
CA ALA A 136 3.73 -1.81 1.09
C ALA A 136 4.51 -1.71 2.41
N ARG A 137 3.86 -1.20 3.47
CA ARG A 137 4.45 -1.09 4.81
C ARG A 137 4.87 -2.44 5.38
N VAL A 138 3.96 -3.41 5.43
CA VAL A 138 4.19 -4.73 6.05
C VAL A 138 5.29 -5.50 5.32
N ARG A 139 5.42 -5.32 4.00
CA ARG A 139 6.41 -6.02 3.18
C ARG A 139 7.71 -5.22 2.97
N GLY A 140 7.78 -3.98 3.44
CA GLY A 140 8.94 -3.10 3.23
C GLY A 140 9.20 -2.80 1.75
N LEU A 141 8.14 -2.60 0.98
CA LEU A 141 8.19 -2.34 -0.47
C LEU A 141 7.95 -0.87 -0.79
N THR A 142 8.60 -0.39 -1.85
CA THR A 142 8.36 0.95 -2.40
C THR A 142 7.09 0.91 -3.28
N LEU A 143 6.14 1.79 -3.03
CA LEU A 143 4.86 1.86 -3.75
C LEU A 143 5.00 2.72 -5.01
N LEU A 144 4.64 2.17 -6.17
CA LEU A 144 4.47 2.93 -7.41
C LEU A 144 3.01 3.35 -7.53
N THR A 145 2.76 4.64 -7.67
CA THR A 145 1.41 5.22 -7.85
C THR A 145 1.51 6.54 -8.60
N TYR A 146 0.55 6.83 -9.46
CA TYR A 146 0.38 8.16 -10.04
C TYR A 146 -0.48 9.08 -9.15
N ASN A 147 -1.19 8.51 -8.16
CA ASN A 147 -2.09 9.23 -7.27
C ASN A 147 -1.51 9.38 -5.85
N ARG A 148 -0.32 10.00 -5.73
CA ARG A 148 0.39 10.22 -4.45
C ARG A 148 -0.49 10.77 -3.32
N ARG A 149 -1.48 11.62 -3.64
CA ARG A 149 -2.45 12.18 -2.68
C ARG A 149 -3.32 11.13 -1.95
N HIS A 150 -3.49 9.93 -2.52
CA HIS A 150 -4.23 8.83 -1.87
C HIS A 150 -3.42 8.16 -0.75
N PHE A 151 -2.11 8.44 -0.71
CA PHE A 151 -1.16 7.82 0.19
C PHE A 151 -0.48 8.86 1.11
N PRO A 152 -1.24 9.53 2.00
CA PRO A 152 -0.73 10.60 2.86
C PRO A 152 0.09 10.12 4.07
N MET A 153 0.33 8.82 4.21
CA MET A 153 1.15 8.23 5.26
C MET A 153 2.64 8.42 4.99
N ASP A 154 3.40 8.64 6.05
CA ASP A 154 4.83 8.95 6.05
C ASP A 154 5.72 7.75 6.34
N ASP A 155 5.13 6.61 6.70
CA ASP A 155 5.81 5.34 7.00
C ASP A 155 5.87 4.37 5.80
N ILE A 156 5.58 4.85 4.60
CA ILE A 156 5.81 4.12 3.34
C ILE A 156 6.67 4.95 2.38
N GLU A 157 7.43 4.25 1.54
CA GLU A 157 8.21 4.89 0.47
C GLU A 157 7.38 4.92 -0.81
N LEU A 158 7.28 6.09 -1.44
CA LEU A 158 6.69 6.24 -2.77
C LEU A 158 7.80 6.34 -3.82
N TYR A 159 7.68 5.60 -4.91
CA TYR A 159 8.63 5.69 -6.02
C TYR A 159 8.60 7.10 -6.62
N ASP A 160 9.79 7.67 -6.84
CA ASP A 160 9.96 9.02 -7.37
C ASP A 160 11.28 9.13 -8.14
N PRO A 161 11.31 9.76 -9.33
CA PRO A 161 10.16 10.30 -10.05
C PRO A 161 9.33 9.19 -10.75
N MET A 162 8.01 9.35 -10.74
CA MET A 162 7.14 8.63 -11.69
C MET A 162 7.18 9.34 -13.06
N PRO A 163 7.04 8.61 -14.18
CA PRO A 163 6.96 9.25 -15.50
C PRO A 163 5.83 10.27 -15.57
N VAL A 164 5.98 11.36 -16.32
CA VAL A 164 4.89 12.35 -16.45
C VAL A 164 3.73 11.73 -17.23
N LEU A 165 2.49 11.98 -16.79
CA LEU A 165 1.28 11.67 -17.56
C LEU A 165 0.95 12.92 -18.39
N GLU A 166 0.96 12.79 -19.70
CA GLU A 166 0.53 13.83 -20.64
C GLU A 166 -0.99 13.89 -20.79
#